data_AF-A0A7C8AJG0-F1
#
_entry.id   AF-A0A7C8AJG0-F1
#
_cell.length_a   1.000
_cell.length_b   1.000
_cell.length_c   1.000
_cell.angle_alpha   90.00
_cell.angle_beta   90.00
_cell.angle_gamma   90.00
#
_symmetry.space_group_name_H-M   'P 1'
#
loop_
_entity.id
_entity.type
_entity.pdbx_description
1 polymer ?
#
loop_
_entity_poly.entity_id
_entity_poly.type
_entity_poly.pdbx_seq_one_letter_code
_entity_poly.pdbx_strand_id
1 'polypeptide(L)'
;MPKNKRLQPALLYVIIALSVTANLFFAATVALDINTRTGLVKLREILTPTGVPERLDNVPGRWRLVRTEDPGQVLTPRQKEMIKKLESVGYLAGSKPAAQDESVTVYNKELACNGLNLVVSGHGPEAILIDMKGRELHKWGYDYSRIEPGYKPLNDSHNHQFWRRVHLFENGDILAIFEGLCLIKLDKDSNLLWVYRGGVHHDLFVAGDGNIYVLTRKGVVNPRYNEEEPLLEDFITILDAEGNELRSVSVLKCLENSNYFSILDNITWVAPGPREVRGDILHTNTIELLDGHLSNRSPAFREGNVLISILRLDTICVVDLGAEAVVWAMGGLWRMQHQPTVLENGNILLFDNYHAPGQSEVLEFDPFSQEVIWSYTGTAQEPFHTALCGSSERLPNGNTLISESNNGRAFEVTPGKEIIWEFYNPHRAGADNEFIATLFEVIRLGPEFSLDWLDEPNKNE
;
A
#
# COMPACT_ATOMS: atom_id res chain seq x y z
N MET A 1 62.70 29.09 -25.06
CA MET A 1 63.27 28.12 -26.06
C MET A 1 63.44 26.78 -25.37
N PRO A 2 63.48 25.63 -26.08
CA PRO A 2 62.80 25.34 -27.35
C PRO A 2 62.12 23.95 -27.43
N LYS A 3 60.99 23.87 -28.16
CA LYS A 3 60.65 22.76 -29.11
C LYS A 3 60.37 21.35 -28.52
N ASN A 4 59.16 20.78 -28.64
CA ASN A 4 58.61 20.05 -29.83
C ASN A 4 58.47 18.54 -29.54
N LYS A 5 57.73 17.68 -30.28
CA LYS A 5 56.89 17.77 -31.52
C LYS A 5 55.79 16.67 -31.40
N ARG A 6 54.55 16.84 -31.90
CA ARG A 6 54.00 16.39 -33.22
C ARG A 6 54.17 14.89 -33.54
N LEU A 7 53.23 14.19 -34.21
CA LEU A 7 52.00 14.60 -34.92
C LEU A 7 51.01 13.41 -35.11
N GLN A 8 49.78 13.71 -35.57
CA GLN A 8 48.79 12.78 -36.16
C GLN A 8 49.12 12.42 -37.62
N PRO A 9 48.34 11.55 -38.29
CA PRO A 9 47.18 11.98 -39.12
C PRO A 9 45.84 11.37 -38.62
N ALA A 10 44.63 11.96 -38.78
CA ALA A 10 43.92 12.55 -39.94
C ALA A 10 43.37 11.47 -40.92
N LEU A 11 42.15 11.54 -41.48
CA LEU A 11 41.34 12.67 -42.02
C LEU A 11 39.84 12.54 -41.53
N LEU A 12 38.67 12.93 -42.10
CA LEU A 12 38.20 13.51 -43.39
C LEU A 12 36.79 14.23 -43.31
N TYR A 13 36.74 15.57 -43.13
CA TYR A 13 35.76 16.57 -43.69
C TYR A 13 34.20 16.41 -43.53
N VAL A 14 33.28 17.39 -43.76
CA VAL A 14 33.17 18.71 -44.49
C VAL A 14 32.22 19.69 -43.69
N ILE A 15 32.57 20.93 -43.25
CA ILE A 15 32.42 22.34 -43.80
C ILE A 15 30.96 22.83 -44.14
N ILE A 16 30.46 24.10 -43.96
CA ILE A 16 30.36 25.10 -42.83
C ILE A 16 29.71 26.47 -43.30
N ALA A 17 28.69 27.03 -42.59
CA ALA A 17 28.14 28.44 -42.65
C ALA A 17 27.05 28.68 -41.54
N LEU A 18 26.56 29.84 -41.02
CA LEU A 18 26.65 31.33 -41.22
C LEU A 18 25.60 32.00 -42.18
N SER A 19 24.99 33.21 -41.98
CA SER A 19 25.14 34.37 -41.04
C SER A 19 23.82 35.25 -40.96
N VAL A 20 23.34 35.84 -39.83
CA VAL A 20 23.56 37.20 -39.18
C VAL A 20 22.48 38.33 -39.45
N THR A 21 22.28 39.24 -38.47
CA THR A 21 21.48 40.53 -38.39
C THR A 21 20.06 40.51 -37.74
N ALA A 22 19.45 41.64 -37.34
CA ALA A 22 19.73 42.51 -36.17
C ALA A 22 18.58 43.52 -35.84
N ASN A 23 18.44 43.92 -34.56
CA ASN A 23 17.74 45.11 -33.98
C ASN A 23 16.31 45.53 -34.41
N LEU A 24 15.41 45.74 -33.43
CA LEU A 24 14.74 47.05 -33.20
C LEU A 24 13.99 47.13 -31.84
N PHE A 25 13.73 48.35 -31.38
CA PHE A 25 12.99 48.67 -30.15
C PHE A 25 11.46 48.60 -30.36
N PHE A 26 10.72 48.22 -29.31
CA PHE A 26 9.63 49.07 -28.80
C PHE A 26 9.38 48.80 -27.32
N ALA A 27 9.04 49.85 -26.55
CA ALA A 27 8.67 49.74 -25.15
C ALA A 27 7.20 50.12 -24.96
N ALA A 28 6.48 49.38 -24.12
CA ALA A 28 5.09 49.67 -23.77
C ALA A 28 4.87 49.35 -22.28
N THR A 29 5.15 50.32 -21.42
CA THR A 29 4.81 50.24 -19.99
C THR A 29 3.29 50.31 -19.82
N VAL A 30 2.70 49.29 -19.21
CA VAL A 30 1.33 49.37 -18.67
C VAL A 30 1.42 49.27 -17.16
N ALA A 31 1.10 50.36 -16.46
CA ALA A 31 1.01 50.35 -15.02
C ALA A 31 -0.28 49.63 -14.58
N LEU A 32 -0.20 48.78 -13.56
CA LEU A 32 -1.39 48.40 -12.80
C LEU A 32 -1.73 49.57 -11.87
N ASP A 33 -2.83 50.27 -12.17
CA ASP A 33 -3.47 51.16 -11.20
C ASP A 33 -4.49 50.36 -10.39
N ILE A 34 -4.27 50.28 -9.08
CA ILE A 34 -5.09 49.46 -8.16
C ILE A 34 -6.08 50.38 -7.44
N ASN A 35 -7.18 50.74 -8.10
CA ASN A 35 -8.48 50.95 -7.46
C ASN A 35 -9.63 51.21 -8.45
N THR A 36 -10.61 50.29 -8.51
CA THR A 36 -12.04 50.66 -8.38
C THR A 36 -12.93 49.43 -8.19
N ARG A 37 -13.97 49.55 -7.37
CA ARG A 37 -15.02 48.53 -7.20
C ARG A 37 -16.03 48.60 -8.35
N THR A 38 -15.93 47.72 -9.34
CA THR A 38 -17.06 47.00 -10.00
C THR A 38 -16.52 46.12 -11.12
N GLY A 39 -16.61 44.79 -10.96
CA GLY A 39 -16.05 43.82 -11.92
C GLY A 39 -16.80 42.50 -12.04
N LEU A 40 -18.05 42.43 -11.58
CA LEU A 40 -18.92 41.24 -11.76
C LEU A 40 -19.41 41.15 -13.21
N VAL A 41 -18.54 40.70 -14.11
CA VAL A 41 -18.92 40.31 -15.47
C VAL A 41 -19.82 39.07 -15.37
N LYS A 42 -21.06 39.18 -15.85
CA LYS A 42 -22.03 38.07 -15.84
C LYS A 42 -21.53 36.94 -16.76
N LEU A 43 -21.15 35.80 -16.19
CA LEU A 43 -21.10 34.52 -16.90
C LEU A 43 -22.52 33.95 -17.12
N ARG A 44 -23.38 34.75 -17.77
CA ARG A 44 -24.77 34.41 -18.13
C ARG A 44 -25.18 35.12 -19.43
N GLU A 45 -24.48 34.84 -20.53
CA GLU A 45 -24.94 35.13 -21.91
C GLU A 45 -24.09 34.41 -22.99
N ILE A 46 -23.63 33.17 -22.72
CA ILE A 46 -23.02 32.27 -23.73
C ILE A 46 -23.63 30.86 -23.59
N LEU A 47 -24.96 30.78 -23.74
CA LEU A 47 -25.69 29.52 -23.83
C LEU A 47 -26.78 29.64 -24.89
N THR A 48 -26.68 28.82 -25.94
CA THR A 48 -27.80 28.57 -26.86
C THR A 48 -28.77 27.56 -26.21
N PRO A 49 -30.01 27.41 -26.69
CA PRO A 49 -31.02 26.52 -26.08
C PRO A 49 -30.66 25.02 -26.06
N THR A 50 -29.53 24.62 -26.64
CA THR A 50 -29.03 23.24 -26.70
C THR A 50 -27.79 22.98 -25.82
N GLY A 51 -27.31 23.99 -25.07
CA GLY A 51 -26.27 23.81 -24.04
C GLY A 51 -24.85 23.54 -24.53
N VAL A 52 -24.58 23.60 -25.84
CA VAL A 52 -23.23 23.43 -26.41
C VAL A 52 -22.48 24.78 -26.38
N PRO A 53 -21.24 24.85 -25.85
CA PRO A 53 -20.43 26.07 -25.88
C PRO A 53 -20.06 26.48 -27.31
N GLU A 54 -20.00 27.79 -27.58
CA GLU A 54 -19.31 28.27 -28.79
C GLU A 54 -17.80 28.00 -28.68
N ARG A 55 -17.20 27.69 -29.83
CA ARG A 55 -15.78 27.34 -29.97
C ARG A 55 -14.86 28.51 -29.61
N LEU A 56 -14.18 28.41 -28.47
CA LEU A 56 -13.12 29.33 -28.03
C LEU A 56 -11.78 29.09 -28.77
N ASP A 57 -11.82 28.91 -30.09
CA ASP A 57 -10.70 28.49 -30.93
C ASP A 57 -9.58 29.56 -31.10
N ASN A 58 -9.80 30.78 -30.59
CA ASN A 58 -8.99 31.97 -30.91
C ASN A 58 -8.33 32.69 -29.71
N VAL A 59 -8.22 32.04 -28.54
CA VAL A 59 -7.44 32.59 -27.40
C VAL A 59 -6.00 32.05 -27.44
N PRO A 60 -4.96 32.89 -27.58
CA PRO A 60 -3.57 32.41 -27.65
C PRO A 60 -3.09 31.78 -26.32
N GLY A 61 -3.15 30.45 -26.23
CA GLY A 61 -2.62 29.67 -25.10
C GLY A 61 -2.69 28.16 -25.36
N ARG A 62 -1.77 27.39 -24.76
CA ARG A 62 -1.80 25.91 -24.82
C ARG A 62 -2.80 25.33 -23.83
N TRP A 63 -4.09 25.54 -24.09
CA TRP A 63 -5.17 24.88 -23.36
C TRP A 63 -5.45 23.52 -23.99
N ARG A 64 -5.32 22.44 -23.22
CA ARG A 64 -5.98 21.16 -23.52
C ARG A 64 -7.32 21.17 -22.81
N LEU A 65 -8.39 20.65 -23.43
CA LEU A 65 -9.52 20.20 -22.63
C LEU A 65 -9.01 19.10 -21.70
N VAL A 66 -9.29 19.24 -20.41
CA VAL A 66 -9.31 18.10 -19.50
C VAL A 66 -10.44 17.20 -20.01
N ARG A 67 -10.10 16.03 -20.54
CA ARG A 67 -11.11 15.03 -20.88
C ARG A 67 -11.66 14.51 -19.58
N THR A 68 -12.88 14.92 -19.24
CA THR A 68 -13.66 14.26 -18.18
C THR A 68 -13.86 12.81 -18.55
N GLU A 69 -13.92 11.95 -17.55
CA GLU A 69 -14.35 10.56 -17.70
C GLU A 69 -15.71 10.51 -18.42
N ASP A 70 -15.90 9.52 -19.29
CA ASP A 70 -17.19 9.21 -19.89
C ASP A 70 -17.82 8.03 -19.11
N PRO A 71 -18.85 8.26 -18.27
CA PRO A 71 -19.49 7.19 -17.51
C PRO A 71 -20.18 6.14 -18.40
N GLY A 72 -20.32 6.41 -19.70
CA GLY A 72 -20.84 5.51 -20.73
C GLY A 72 -19.79 4.78 -21.56
N GLN A 73 -18.49 4.89 -21.25
CA GLN A 73 -17.42 4.34 -22.10
C GLN A 73 -17.57 2.83 -22.37
N VAL A 74 -17.90 2.47 -23.61
CA VAL A 74 -18.09 1.08 -24.04
C VAL A 74 -16.73 0.39 -24.21
N LEU A 75 -16.26 -0.25 -23.13
CA LEU A 75 -15.00 -1.00 -23.11
C LEU A 75 -14.92 -2.08 -24.22
N THR A 76 -13.81 -2.07 -24.96
CA THR A 76 -13.51 -3.07 -26.00
C THR A 76 -13.31 -4.47 -25.41
N PRO A 77 -13.43 -5.55 -26.20
CA PRO A 77 -13.12 -6.90 -25.73
C PRO A 77 -11.67 -7.03 -25.19
N ARG A 78 -10.69 -6.39 -25.85
CA ARG A 78 -9.29 -6.33 -25.38
C ARG A 78 -9.19 -5.68 -24.01
N GLN A 79 -9.82 -4.52 -23.81
CA GLN A 79 -9.81 -3.83 -22.50
C GLN A 79 -10.50 -4.66 -21.41
N LYS A 80 -11.62 -5.32 -21.71
CA LYS A 80 -12.30 -6.24 -20.78
C LYS A 80 -11.45 -7.45 -20.40
N GLU A 81 -10.63 -7.95 -21.32
CA GLU A 81 -9.65 -9.01 -21.00
C GLU A 81 -8.50 -8.45 -20.15
N MET A 82 -7.94 -7.29 -20.50
CA MET A 82 -6.83 -6.67 -19.76
C MET A 82 -7.23 -6.28 -18.33
N ILE A 83 -8.44 -5.75 -18.13
CA ILE A 83 -9.02 -5.46 -16.81
C ILE A 83 -9.03 -6.74 -15.95
N LYS A 84 -9.60 -7.82 -16.47
CA LYS A 84 -9.65 -9.12 -15.78
C LYS A 84 -8.26 -9.69 -15.44
N LYS A 85 -7.26 -9.42 -16.27
CA LYS A 85 -5.87 -9.84 -15.98
C LYS A 85 -5.25 -8.99 -14.87
N LEU A 86 -5.50 -7.69 -14.87
CA LEU A 86 -4.98 -6.75 -13.89
C LEU A 86 -5.64 -6.94 -12.51
N GLU A 87 -6.95 -7.19 -12.48
CA GLU A 87 -7.69 -7.53 -11.24
C GLU A 87 -7.22 -8.85 -10.61
N SER A 88 -6.67 -9.79 -11.40
CA SER A 88 -6.15 -11.08 -10.92
C SER A 88 -4.75 -11.05 -10.28
N VAL A 89 -4.11 -9.88 -10.25
CA VAL A 89 -2.77 -9.69 -9.65
C VAL A 89 -2.81 -9.97 -8.15
N GLY A 90 -1.71 -10.50 -7.61
CA GLY A 90 -1.55 -10.75 -6.18
C GLY A 90 -0.27 -11.51 -5.86
N TYR A 91 -0.23 -12.07 -4.66
CA TYR A 91 0.99 -12.57 -4.02
C TYR A 91 1.31 -14.05 -4.35
N LEU A 92 2.54 -14.45 -3.98
CA LEU A 92 3.00 -15.83 -4.06
C LEU A 92 2.84 -16.54 -2.71
N ALA A 93 2.36 -17.78 -2.76
CA ALA A 93 2.28 -18.70 -1.63
C ALA A 93 3.65 -18.93 -0.95
N GLY A 94 4.74 -18.91 -1.73
CA GLY A 94 6.13 -18.95 -1.27
C GLY A 94 7.10 -18.59 -2.42
N SER A 95 8.34 -18.21 -2.10
CA SER A 95 9.33 -17.82 -3.13
C SER A 95 10.82 -17.99 -2.74
N LYS A 96 11.13 -18.35 -1.49
CA LYS A 96 12.48 -18.71 -1.04
C LYS A 96 12.55 -20.22 -0.80
N PRO A 97 13.69 -20.90 -1.05
CA PRO A 97 13.85 -22.30 -0.68
C PRO A 97 13.51 -22.54 0.79
N ALA A 98 12.97 -23.71 1.12
CA ALA A 98 12.67 -24.08 2.50
C ALA A 98 13.93 -24.00 3.40
N ALA A 99 13.79 -23.33 4.55
CA ALA A 99 14.79 -23.36 5.62
C ALA A 99 14.81 -24.73 6.31
N GLN A 100 15.86 -25.01 7.10
CA GLN A 100 15.87 -26.20 7.99
C GLN A 100 15.18 -25.92 9.32
N ASP A 101 15.08 -24.65 9.70
CA ASP A 101 14.47 -24.20 10.95
C ASP A 101 12.94 -24.13 10.83
N GLU A 102 12.26 -24.55 11.90
CA GLU A 102 10.80 -24.65 11.99
C GLU A 102 10.33 -24.29 13.40
N SER A 103 9.22 -23.55 13.49
CA SER A 103 8.67 -23.03 14.75
C SER A 103 9.64 -22.09 15.48
N VAL A 104 9.50 -21.99 16.81
CA VAL A 104 10.24 -21.02 17.64
C VAL A 104 11.67 -21.47 17.91
N THR A 105 12.64 -20.73 17.37
CA THR A 105 14.10 -20.96 17.49
C THR A 105 14.72 -20.18 18.65
N VAL A 106 14.21 -18.98 18.95
CA VAL A 106 14.66 -18.12 20.06
C VAL A 106 13.45 -17.74 20.91
N TYR A 107 13.58 -17.79 22.23
CA TYR A 107 12.57 -17.28 23.17
C TYR A 107 13.17 -16.98 24.54
N ASN A 108 13.52 -15.72 24.77
CA ASN A 108 13.86 -15.20 26.09
C ASN A 108 12.58 -14.68 26.79
N LYS A 109 11.98 -15.54 27.62
CA LYS A 109 10.73 -15.25 28.35
C LYS A 109 10.81 -14.03 29.28
N GLU A 110 12.00 -13.60 29.70
CA GLU A 110 12.18 -12.42 30.57
C GLU A 110 12.22 -11.10 29.79
N LEU A 111 12.53 -11.12 28.49
CA LEU A 111 12.64 -9.92 27.64
C LEU A 111 11.55 -9.81 26.56
N ALA A 112 10.95 -10.93 26.15
CA ALA A 112 9.86 -10.95 25.17
C ALA A 112 8.54 -10.39 25.73
N CYS A 113 7.76 -9.71 24.89
CA CYS A 113 6.44 -9.22 25.22
C CYS A 113 5.42 -10.38 25.20
N ASN A 114 5.48 -11.23 26.21
CA ASN A 114 4.71 -12.48 26.31
C ASN A 114 3.20 -12.26 26.05
N GLY A 115 2.65 -13.02 25.08
CA GLY A 115 1.25 -12.99 24.68
C GLY A 115 0.94 -14.18 23.78
N LEU A 116 -0.12 -14.09 22.97
CA LEU A 116 -0.37 -15.04 21.88
C LEU A 116 -0.01 -14.43 20.53
N ASN A 117 0.28 -15.25 19.53
CA ASN A 117 0.65 -14.79 18.19
C ASN A 117 -0.41 -15.26 17.20
N LEU A 118 -1.07 -14.33 16.50
CA LEU A 118 -1.95 -14.64 15.39
C LEU A 118 -1.13 -14.65 14.10
N VAL A 119 -1.14 -15.78 13.39
CA VAL A 119 -0.28 -16.06 12.24
C VAL A 119 -1.10 -16.20 10.96
N VAL A 120 -0.69 -15.50 9.90
CA VAL A 120 -1.27 -15.62 8.55
C VAL A 120 -0.15 -15.88 7.54
N SER A 121 -0.28 -16.92 6.72
CA SER A 121 0.74 -17.32 5.76
C SER A 121 0.17 -17.98 4.51
N GLY A 122 0.97 -17.96 3.43
CA GLY A 122 0.56 -18.33 2.08
C GLY A 122 0.35 -19.82 1.79
N HIS A 123 0.34 -20.70 2.81
CA HIS A 123 0.17 -22.15 2.61
C HIS A 123 -1.30 -22.58 2.49
N GLY A 124 -2.25 -21.78 2.99
CA GLY A 124 -3.67 -22.15 3.00
C GLY A 124 -4.60 -20.98 3.34
N PRO A 125 -5.91 -21.11 3.09
CA PRO A 125 -6.90 -20.10 3.42
C PRO A 125 -7.32 -20.25 4.89
N GLU A 126 -6.35 -20.05 5.78
CA GLU A 126 -6.44 -20.25 7.21
C GLU A 126 -5.57 -19.25 7.99
N ALA A 127 -5.88 -19.08 9.28
CA ALA A 127 -5.10 -18.34 10.24
C ALA A 127 -4.97 -19.14 11.53
N ILE A 128 -3.82 -19.06 12.19
CA ILE A 128 -3.46 -19.93 13.32
C ILE A 128 -3.11 -19.06 14.53
N LEU A 129 -3.70 -19.35 15.67
CA LEU A 129 -3.32 -18.76 16.96
C LEU A 129 -2.32 -19.68 17.65
N ILE A 130 -1.11 -19.18 17.94
CA ILE A 130 -0.03 -19.94 18.59
C ILE A 130 0.45 -19.30 19.89
N ASP A 131 0.93 -20.12 20.83
CA ASP A 131 1.65 -19.63 22.02
C ASP A 131 3.06 -19.13 21.69
N MET A 132 3.76 -18.54 22.68
CA MET A 132 5.15 -18.08 22.54
C MET A 132 6.16 -19.20 22.22
N LYS A 133 5.76 -20.48 22.24
CA LYS A 133 6.57 -21.67 21.91
C LYS A 133 6.19 -22.24 20.53
N GLY A 134 5.28 -21.59 19.81
CA GLY A 134 4.82 -22.02 18.48
C GLY A 134 3.86 -23.20 18.48
N ARG A 135 3.10 -23.40 19.57
CA ARG A 135 2.09 -24.46 19.67
C ARG A 135 0.72 -23.92 19.26
N GLU A 136 0.05 -24.61 18.33
CA GLU A 136 -1.31 -24.28 17.90
C GLU A 136 -2.31 -24.37 19.06
N LEU A 137 -3.02 -23.27 19.31
CA LEU A 137 -4.09 -23.14 20.29
C LEU A 137 -5.47 -23.03 19.65
N HIS A 138 -5.55 -22.44 18.44
CA HIS A 138 -6.78 -22.37 17.64
C HIS A 138 -6.43 -22.18 16.16
N LYS A 139 -7.38 -22.51 15.27
CA LYS A 139 -7.25 -22.27 13.82
C LYS A 139 -8.61 -21.97 13.21
N TRP A 140 -8.66 -20.91 12.40
CA TRP A 140 -9.78 -20.62 11.50
C TRP A 140 -9.39 -21.03 10.08
N GLY A 141 -10.33 -21.57 9.28
CA GLY A 141 -10.05 -21.91 7.89
C GLY A 141 -11.29 -22.03 7.01
N TYR A 142 -11.26 -21.41 5.83
CA TYR A 142 -12.41 -21.41 4.91
C TYR A 142 -12.00 -21.37 3.44
N ASP A 143 -12.28 -22.45 2.72
CA ASP A 143 -11.93 -22.63 1.31
C ASP A 143 -12.78 -21.74 0.36
N TYR A 144 -12.14 -21.00 -0.55
CA TYR A 144 -12.80 -20.10 -1.50
C TYR A 144 -13.81 -20.82 -2.42
N SER A 145 -13.64 -22.12 -2.70
CA SER A 145 -14.60 -22.90 -3.48
C SER A 145 -15.97 -23.05 -2.80
N ARG A 146 -16.08 -22.79 -1.49
CA ARG A 146 -17.36 -22.66 -0.78
C ARG A 146 -18.04 -21.31 -1.06
N ILE A 147 -17.24 -20.26 -1.30
CA ILE A 147 -17.68 -18.90 -1.66
C ILE A 147 -18.07 -18.83 -3.13
N GLU A 148 -17.36 -19.56 -4.00
CA GLU A 148 -17.62 -19.60 -5.45
C GLU A 148 -17.33 -21.00 -6.04
N PRO A 149 -18.31 -21.92 -5.99
CA PRO A 149 -18.14 -23.29 -6.48
C PRO A 149 -17.77 -23.36 -7.96
N GLY A 150 -16.61 -23.93 -8.26
CA GLY A 150 -16.10 -24.05 -9.63
C GLY A 150 -15.41 -22.78 -10.17
N TYR A 151 -15.04 -21.84 -9.29
CA TYR A 151 -14.13 -20.74 -9.62
C TYR A 151 -12.89 -21.23 -10.38
N LYS A 152 -12.41 -20.42 -11.32
CA LYS A 152 -11.19 -20.68 -12.08
C LYS A 152 -10.30 -19.44 -12.03
N PRO A 153 -9.09 -19.53 -11.46
CA PRO A 153 -8.18 -18.40 -11.44
C PRO A 153 -7.78 -17.97 -12.84
N LEU A 154 -7.49 -16.69 -12.99
CA LEU A 154 -6.93 -16.11 -14.21
C LEU A 154 -5.40 -16.02 -14.07
N ASN A 155 -4.67 -16.25 -15.17
CA ASN A 155 -3.21 -16.09 -15.28
C ASN A 155 -2.42 -16.75 -14.11
N ASP A 156 -2.80 -17.96 -13.71
CA ASP A 156 -2.17 -18.70 -12.62
C ASP A 156 -2.15 -17.91 -11.28
N SER A 157 -3.20 -17.13 -11.01
CA SER A 157 -3.38 -16.42 -9.75
C SER A 157 -3.74 -17.38 -8.59
N HIS A 158 -2.94 -17.34 -7.53
CA HIS A 158 -3.10 -18.22 -6.36
C HIS A 158 -3.90 -17.56 -5.23
N ASN A 159 -4.40 -16.33 -5.42
CA ASN A 159 -5.05 -15.50 -4.40
C ASN A 159 -6.29 -16.13 -3.71
N HIS A 160 -6.86 -17.18 -4.30
CA HIS A 160 -8.01 -17.94 -3.77
C HIS A 160 -7.59 -19.09 -2.81
N GLN A 161 -6.28 -19.31 -2.65
CA GLN A 161 -5.69 -20.44 -1.89
C GLN A 161 -5.11 -20.01 -0.55
N PHE A 162 -5.08 -18.71 -0.25
CA PHE A 162 -4.59 -18.16 1.01
C PHE A 162 -5.36 -16.91 1.42
N TRP A 163 -5.28 -16.57 2.70
CA TRP A 163 -5.68 -15.25 3.19
C TRP A 163 -4.47 -14.31 3.21
N ARG A 164 -4.63 -13.06 2.76
CA ARG A 164 -3.53 -12.07 2.73
C ARG A 164 -3.38 -11.32 4.05
N ARG A 165 -4.49 -11.03 4.73
CA ARG A 165 -4.55 -10.41 6.05
C ARG A 165 -5.81 -10.87 6.76
N VAL A 166 -5.78 -10.84 8.10
CA VAL A 166 -6.95 -11.07 8.95
C VAL A 166 -7.07 -10.00 10.03
N HIS A 167 -8.25 -9.90 10.65
CA HIS A 167 -8.46 -9.20 11.92
C HIS A 167 -9.31 -10.07 12.83
N LEU A 168 -8.81 -10.36 14.03
CA LEU A 168 -9.45 -11.17 15.05
C LEU A 168 -10.21 -10.27 16.04
N PHE A 169 -11.50 -10.54 16.24
CA PHE A 169 -12.34 -9.84 17.20
C PHE A 169 -12.25 -10.50 18.60
N GLU A 170 -12.55 -9.75 19.65
CA GLU A 170 -12.57 -10.23 21.05
C GLU A 170 -13.59 -11.35 21.35
N ASN A 171 -14.52 -11.64 20.42
CA ASN A 171 -15.46 -12.77 20.52
C ASN A 171 -14.97 -14.03 19.78
N GLY A 172 -13.79 -13.98 19.16
CA GLY A 172 -13.22 -15.08 18.37
C GLY A 172 -13.67 -15.11 16.90
N ASP A 173 -14.55 -14.21 16.47
CA ASP A 173 -14.81 -14.02 15.03
C ASP A 173 -13.55 -13.53 14.32
N ILE A 174 -13.46 -13.72 13.00
CA ILE A 174 -12.33 -13.24 12.20
C ILE A 174 -12.80 -12.63 10.88
N LEU A 175 -12.24 -11.47 10.51
CA LEU A 175 -12.24 -10.97 9.13
C LEU A 175 -11.07 -11.58 8.37
N ALA A 176 -11.25 -11.97 7.10
CA ALA A 176 -10.15 -12.46 6.26
C ALA A 176 -10.22 -11.96 4.81
N ILE A 177 -9.09 -11.48 4.28
CA ILE A 177 -8.94 -11.00 2.90
C ILE A 177 -8.50 -12.12 1.98
N PHE A 178 -9.32 -12.42 0.96
CA PHE A 178 -8.87 -13.09 -0.27
C PHE A 178 -8.42 -12.03 -1.28
N GLU A 179 -7.12 -12.00 -1.58
CA GLU A 179 -6.43 -10.92 -2.29
C GLU A 179 -7.04 -10.60 -3.68
N GLY A 180 -7.54 -9.38 -3.85
CA GLY A 180 -8.21 -8.92 -5.07
C GLY A 180 -9.59 -9.55 -5.33
N LEU A 181 -10.16 -10.30 -4.38
CA LEU A 181 -11.42 -11.03 -4.54
C LEU A 181 -12.50 -10.54 -3.57
N CYS A 182 -12.34 -10.79 -2.28
CA CYS A 182 -13.38 -10.51 -1.28
C CYS A 182 -12.85 -10.45 0.16
N LEU A 183 -13.63 -9.79 1.01
CA LEU A 183 -13.55 -9.89 2.46
C LEU A 183 -14.62 -10.88 2.93
N ILE A 184 -14.26 -11.76 3.87
CA ILE A 184 -15.23 -12.59 4.60
C ILE A 184 -15.19 -12.28 6.09
N LYS A 185 -16.32 -12.48 6.77
CA LYS A 185 -16.37 -12.64 8.23
C LYS A 185 -16.77 -14.07 8.56
N LEU A 186 -15.98 -14.72 9.42
CA LEU A 186 -16.28 -16.02 10.00
C LEU A 186 -16.54 -15.87 11.50
N ASP A 187 -17.27 -16.82 12.09
CA ASP A 187 -17.25 -17.03 13.54
C ASP A 187 -15.99 -17.79 14.00
N LYS A 188 -15.83 -17.92 15.32
CA LYS A 188 -14.72 -18.68 15.94
C LYS A 188 -14.61 -20.13 15.47
N ASP A 189 -15.72 -20.73 15.02
CA ASP A 189 -15.81 -22.14 14.61
C ASP A 189 -15.72 -22.29 13.07
N SER A 190 -15.28 -21.23 12.36
CA SER A 190 -15.14 -21.14 10.90
C SER A 190 -16.45 -21.25 10.10
N ASN A 191 -17.60 -20.94 10.71
CA ASN A 191 -18.84 -20.77 9.95
C ASN A 191 -18.86 -19.40 9.28
N LEU A 192 -19.36 -19.34 8.04
CA LEU A 192 -19.43 -18.10 7.27
C LEU A 192 -20.61 -17.23 7.72
N LEU A 193 -20.31 -16.00 8.16
CA LEU A 193 -21.30 -15.02 8.56
C LEU A 193 -21.70 -14.12 7.38
N TRP A 194 -20.73 -13.53 6.67
CA TRP A 194 -20.98 -12.73 5.46
C TRP A 194 -19.77 -12.68 4.50
N VAL A 195 -20.02 -12.19 3.27
CA VAL A 195 -19.01 -11.99 2.20
C VAL A 195 -19.24 -10.63 1.52
N TYR A 196 -18.22 -9.76 1.51
CA TYR A 196 -18.20 -8.53 0.72
C TYR A 196 -17.26 -8.67 -0.49
N ARG A 197 -17.75 -8.40 -1.70
CA ARG A 197 -17.07 -8.71 -2.99
C ARG A 197 -16.56 -7.47 -3.74
N GLY A 198 -15.92 -6.55 -3.05
CA GLY A 198 -15.39 -5.30 -3.62
C GLY A 198 -13.99 -5.36 -4.23
N GLY A 199 -13.44 -6.55 -4.56
CA GLY A 199 -12.05 -6.64 -5.01
C GLY A 199 -11.05 -6.26 -3.90
N VAL A 200 -11.35 -6.69 -2.67
CA VAL A 200 -10.61 -6.35 -1.45
C VAL A 200 -9.17 -6.87 -1.51
N HIS A 201 -8.21 -6.07 -1.07
CA HIS A 201 -6.79 -6.41 -1.15
C HIS A 201 -5.97 -5.85 0.01
N HIS A 202 -4.80 -6.45 0.24
CA HIS A 202 -3.76 -6.02 1.18
C HIS A 202 -4.16 -5.86 2.65
N ASP A 203 -5.04 -4.90 2.97
CA ASP A 203 -5.17 -4.35 4.31
C ASP A 203 -6.60 -3.87 4.67
N LEU A 204 -6.89 -3.90 5.98
CA LEU A 204 -8.10 -3.36 6.60
C LEU A 204 -7.82 -2.88 8.03
N PHE A 205 -8.61 -1.90 8.48
CA PHE A 205 -8.66 -1.39 9.84
C PHE A 205 -10.10 -1.46 10.36
N VAL A 206 -10.29 -1.96 11.58
CA VAL A 206 -11.61 -1.99 12.25
C VAL A 206 -11.67 -0.89 13.30
N ALA A 207 -12.61 0.03 13.15
CA ALA A 207 -12.81 1.14 14.07
C ALA A 207 -13.62 0.73 15.31
N GLY A 208 -13.47 1.47 16.41
CA GLY A 208 -14.14 1.19 17.69
C GLY A 208 -15.67 1.34 17.68
N ASP A 209 -16.25 1.84 16.59
CA ASP A 209 -17.71 1.86 16.35
C ASP A 209 -18.21 0.66 15.54
N GLY A 210 -17.30 -0.24 15.11
CA GLY A 210 -17.58 -1.42 14.29
C GLY A 210 -17.44 -1.20 12.78
N ASN A 211 -17.16 0.02 12.30
CA ASN A 211 -16.94 0.26 10.87
C ASN A 211 -15.61 -0.33 10.39
N ILE A 212 -15.61 -0.91 9.20
CA ILE A 212 -14.46 -1.58 8.59
C ILE A 212 -13.95 -0.72 7.44
N TYR A 213 -12.77 -0.11 7.63
CA TYR A 213 -12.04 0.63 6.62
C TYR A 213 -11.15 -0.35 5.87
N VAL A 214 -11.31 -0.50 4.55
CA VAL A 214 -10.69 -1.57 3.78
C VAL A 214 -10.21 -1.09 2.41
N LEU A 215 -9.06 -1.59 1.97
CA LEU A 215 -8.56 -1.33 0.63
C LEU A 215 -9.24 -2.23 -0.40
N THR A 216 -9.71 -1.62 -1.48
CA THR A 216 -10.50 -2.24 -2.56
C THR A 216 -10.02 -1.70 -3.90
N ARG A 217 -9.98 -2.54 -4.94
CA ARG A 217 -9.45 -2.12 -6.26
C ARG A 217 -10.24 -2.64 -7.44
N LYS A 218 -10.16 -1.92 -8.54
CA LYS A 218 -10.94 -2.18 -9.76
C LYS A 218 -10.16 -1.83 -11.03
N GLY A 219 -10.28 -2.65 -12.07
CA GLY A 219 -9.69 -2.33 -13.36
C GLY A 219 -10.54 -1.30 -14.13
N VAL A 220 -9.95 -0.15 -14.44
CA VAL A 220 -10.61 0.94 -15.16
C VAL A 220 -9.77 1.42 -16.36
N VAL A 221 -10.40 1.89 -17.43
CA VAL A 221 -9.69 2.65 -18.47
C VAL A 221 -9.89 4.12 -18.14
N ASN A 222 -8.83 4.82 -17.75
CA ASN A 222 -8.86 6.24 -17.47
C ASN A 222 -8.08 7.03 -18.54
N PRO A 223 -8.77 7.69 -19.50
CA PRO A 223 -8.14 8.42 -20.61
C PRO A 223 -7.17 9.54 -20.23
N ARG A 224 -7.12 9.97 -18.96
CA ARG A 224 -6.10 10.90 -18.46
C ARG A 224 -4.71 10.27 -18.39
N TYR A 225 -4.64 8.97 -18.08
CA TYR A 225 -3.41 8.21 -17.91
C TYR A 225 -3.13 7.31 -19.12
N ASN A 226 -4.14 6.59 -19.62
CA ASN A 226 -4.00 5.73 -20.79
C ASN A 226 -5.35 5.52 -21.50
N GLU A 227 -5.40 5.73 -22.82
CA GLU A 227 -6.62 5.55 -23.64
C GLU A 227 -6.82 4.09 -24.09
N GLU A 228 -5.76 3.28 -24.13
CA GLU A 228 -5.80 1.88 -24.60
C GLU A 228 -5.78 0.86 -23.46
N GLU A 229 -4.78 0.92 -22.59
CA GLU A 229 -4.56 -0.05 -21.52
C GLU A 229 -5.25 0.41 -20.22
N PRO A 230 -5.90 -0.49 -19.46
CA PRO A 230 -6.50 -0.15 -18.17
C PRO A 230 -5.45 0.03 -17.08
N LEU A 231 -5.79 0.80 -16.05
CA LEU A 231 -5.10 0.86 -14.78
C LEU A 231 -5.90 0.14 -13.68
N LEU A 232 -5.23 -0.19 -12.59
CA LEU A 232 -5.83 -0.67 -11.35
C LEU A 232 -6.03 0.56 -10.46
N GLU A 233 -7.28 0.91 -10.20
CA GLU A 233 -7.63 2.03 -9.34
C GLU A 233 -7.92 1.52 -7.93
N ASP A 234 -7.23 2.08 -6.94
CA ASP A 234 -7.37 1.74 -5.53
C ASP A 234 -8.35 2.71 -4.85
N PHE A 235 -9.13 2.17 -3.91
CA PHE A 235 -10.17 2.87 -3.17
C PHE A 235 -10.09 2.56 -1.68
N ILE A 236 -10.26 3.60 -0.86
CA ILE A 236 -10.61 3.46 0.56
C ILE A 236 -12.12 3.23 0.62
N THR A 237 -12.54 2.05 1.05
CA THR A 237 -13.95 1.68 1.21
C THR A 237 -14.27 1.48 2.69
N ILE A 238 -15.47 1.90 3.10
CA ILE A 238 -16.00 1.76 4.46
C ILE A 238 -17.20 0.83 4.42
N LEU A 239 -17.17 -0.22 5.22
CA LEU A 239 -18.30 -1.13 5.46
C LEU A 239 -18.84 -0.95 6.89
N ASP A 240 -20.10 -1.31 7.11
CA ASP A 240 -20.60 -1.59 8.47
C ASP A 240 -20.15 -2.98 8.97
N ALA A 241 -20.47 -3.31 10.23
CA ALA A 241 -20.11 -4.58 10.86
C ALA A 241 -20.78 -5.80 10.20
N GLU A 242 -21.90 -5.58 9.50
CA GLU A 242 -22.63 -6.55 8.69
C GLU A 242 -22.07 -6.70 7.26
N GLY A 243 -21.05 -5.92 6.88
CA GLY A 243 -20.36 -6.01 5.59
C GLY A 243 -21.04 -5.26 4.43
N ASN A 244 -22.00 -4.38 4.70
CA ASN A 244 -22.62 -3.52 3.69
C ASN A 244 -21.73 -2.31 3.39
N GLU A 245 -21.60 -1.93 2.12
CA GLU A 245 -20.82 -0.76 1.71
C GLU A 245 -21.53 0.55 2.06
N LEU A 246 -20.90 1.35 2.93
CA LEU A 246 -21.37 2.67 3.33
C LEU A 246 -20.83 3.76 2.40
N ARG A 247 -19.57 3.63 1.97
CA ARG A 247 -18.88 4.59 1.09
C ARG A 247 -17.65 3.97 0.44
N SER A 248 -17.30 4.41 -0.76
CA SER A 248 -16.00 4.17 -1.39
C SER A 248 -15.41 5.49 -1.93
N VAL A 249 -14.09 5.68 -1.81
CA VAL A 249 -13.36 6.90 -2.20
C VAL A 249 -12.06 6.52 -2.95
N SER A 250 -11.91 6.97 -4.19
CA SER A 250 -10.71 6.73 -5.02
C SER A 250 -9.48 7.43 -4.44
N VAL A 251 -8.41 6.66 -4.22
CA VAL A 251 -7.09 7.16 -3.78
C VAL A 251 -6.45 8.00 -4.89
N LEU A 252 -6.59 7.58 -6.14
CA LEU A 252 -6.10 8.30 -7.32
C LEU A 252 -6.70 9.70 -7.40
N LYS A 253 -8.03 9.80 -7.25
CA LYS A 253 -8.77 11.07 -7.24
C LYS A 253 -8.40 11.93 -6.01
N CYS A 254 -8.14 11.34 -4.85
CA CYS A 254 -7.65 12.06 -3.67
C CYS A 254 -6.27 12.71 -3.91
N LEU A 255 -5.39 12.07 -4.67
CA LEU A 255 -4.12 12.67 -5.11
C LEU A 255 -4.37 13.80 -6.12
N GLU A 256 -5.22 13.59 -7.12
CA GLU A 256 -5.56 14.60 -8.14
C GLU A 256 -6.18 15.88 -7.55
N ASN A 257 -6.99 15.75 -6.51
CA ASN A 257 -7.67 16.85 -5.81
C ASN A 257 -6.74 17.62 -4.83
N SER A 258 -5.49 17.17 -4.65
CA SER A 258 -4.61 17.66 -3.58
C SER A 258 -3.52 18.63 -4.04
N ASN A 259 -2.93 19.35 -3.08
CA ASN A 259 -1.66 20.06 -3.29
C ASN A 259 -0.47 19.11 -3.53
N TYR A 260 -0.66 17.80 -3.36
CA TYR A 260 0.33 16.74 -3.56
C TYR A 260 0.19 16.04 -4.92
N PHE A 261 -0.64 16.56 -5.85
CA PHE A 261 -0.89 15.94 -7.15
C PHE A 261 0.40 15.65 -7.96
N SER A 262 1.47 16.43 -7.79
CA SER A 262 2.74 16.22 -8.49
C SER A 262 3.48 14.93 -8.09
N ILE A 263 3.05 14.24 -7.03
CA ILE A 263 3.55 12.88 -6.72
C ILE A 263 3.16 11.91 -7.86
N LEU A 264 2.03 12.16 -8.54
CA LEU A 264 1.55 11.39 -9.70
C LEU A 264 2.49 11.47 -10.91
N ASP A 265 3.35 12.49 -11.01
CA ASP A 265 4.36 12.60 -12.08
C ASP A 265 5.42 11.47 -12.00
N ASN A 266 5.50 10.76 -10.87
CA ASN A 266 6.37 9.59 -10.68
C ASN A 266 5.72 8.24 -11.07
N ILE A 267 4.46 8.22 -11.53
CA ILE A 267 3.77 6.98 -11.91
C ILE A 267 4.55 6.22 -13.00
N THR A 268 4.87 4.97 -12.69
CA THR A 268 5.46 4.03 -13.65
C THR A 268 4.38 3.06 -14.14
N TRP A 269 4.06 3.10 -15.45
CA TRP A 269 3.02 2.24 -16.04
C TRP A 269 3.34 0.73 -15.97
N VAL A 270 4.62 0.38 -15.79
CA VAL A 270 5.10 -0.99 -15.67
C VAL A 270 5.83 -1.17 -14.35
N ALA A 271 5.36 -2.13 -13.56
CA ALA A 271 6.04 -2.95 -12.54
C ALA A 271 7.58 -3.06 -12.60
N PRO A 272 8.40 -2.18 -11.98
CA PRO A 272 9.69 -2.64 -11.45
C PRO A 272 9.46 -3.78 -10.45
N GLY A 273 10.00 -4.96 -10.72
CA GLY A 273 9.86 -6.14 -9.86
C GLY A 273 10.16 -7.44 -10.61
N PRO A 274 10.01 -8.61 -9.94
CA PRO A 274 10.22 -9.93 -10.56
C PRO A 274 9.10 -10.36 -11.53
N ARG A 275 8.03 -9.55 -11.67
CA ARG A 275 6.92 -9.75 -12.60
C ARG A 275 6.51 -8.39 -13.19
N GLU A 276 6.42 -8.29 -14.53
CA GLU A 276 5.92 -7.09 -15.19
C GLU A 276 4.39 -6.97 -15.01
N VAL A 277 3.95 -6.26 -13.96
CA VAL A 277 2.55 -5.84 -13.83
C VAL A 277 2.36 -4.52 -14.57
N ARG A 278 1.36 -4.42 -15.45
CA ARG A 278 1.07 -3.20 -16.24
C ARG A 278 -0.22 -2.56 -15.77
N GLY A 279 -0.22 -1.25 -15.56
CA GLY A 279 -1.39 -0.51 -15.07
C GLY A 279 -1.59 -0.54 -13.55
N ASP A 280 -0.79 -1.30 -12.80
CA ASP A 280 -0.71 -1.19 -11.34
C ASP A 280 0.18 0.02 -10.97
N ILE A 281 -0.49 1.16 -10.73
CA ILE A 281 0.13 2.49 -10.65
C ILE A 281 0.23 3.07 -9.24
N LEU A 282 -0.53 2.54 -8.26
CA LEU A 282 -0.54 3.01 -6.87
C LEU A 282 -0.12 1.89 -5.90
N HIS A 283 -0.72 0.70 -6.02
CA HIS A 283 -0.52 -0.46 -5.12
C HIS A 283 -0.60 -0.03 -3.66
N THR A 284 -1.73 0.59 -3.31
CA THR A 284 -2.02 1.02 -1.95
C THR A 284 -2.03 -0.23 -1.06
N ASN A 285 -1.17 -0.27 -0.04
CA ASN A 285 -0.84 -1.50 0.68
C ASN A 285 -0.91 -1.37 2.21
N THR A 286 -1.34 -0.23 2.74
CA THR A 286 -1.68 -0.06 4.16
C THR A 286 -2.84 0.91 4.32
N ILE A 287 -3.70 0.68 5.31
CA ILE A 287 -4.77 1.58 5.76
C ILE A 287 -4.87 1.62 7.29
N GLU A 288 -4.77 2.81 7.89
CA GLU A 288 -5.02 3.03 9.33
C GLU A 288 -5.93 4.24 9.55
N LEU A 289 -6.89 4.13 10.47
CA LEU A 289 -7.72 5.25 10.89
C LEU A 289 -7.00 6.06 11.97
N LEU A 290 -6.89 7.37 11.80
CA LEU A 290 -6.28 8.24 12.80
C LEU A 290 -7.27 8.56 13.93
N ASP A 291 -6.79 8.45 15.17
CA ASP A 291 -7.47 8.79 16.43
C ASP A 291 -7.49 10.31 16.73
N GLY A 292 -6.64 11.07 16.06
CA GLY A 292 -6.47 12.50 16.26
C GLY A 292 -5.46 12.94 17.33
N HIS A 293 -4.65 12.06 17.94
CA HIS A 293 -3.71 12.51 18.97
C HIS A 293 -2.65 13.49 18.43
N LEU A 294 -2.25 13.35 17.15
CA LEU A 294 -1.36 14.26 16.43
C LEU A 294 -2.02 15.57 15.94
N SER A 295 -3.33 15.75 16.11
CA SER A 295 -4.09 16.90 15.58
C SER A 295 -3.56 18.27 16.01
N ASN A 296 -3.01 18.35 17.23
CA ASN A 296 -2.39 19.55 17.78
C ASN A 296 -1.06 19.92 17.10
N ARG A 297 -0.39 18.97 16.44
CA ARG A 297 0.83 19.20 15.65
C ARG A 297 0.50 19.46 14.18
N SER A 298 -0.53 18.82 13.63
CA SER A 298 -1.05 19.12 12.29
C SER A 298 -2.54 18.74 12.14
N PRO A 299 -3.39 19.62 11.59
CA PRO A 299 -4.81 19.33 11.35
C PRO A 299 -5.05 18.26 10.26
N ALA A 300 -4.01 17.82 9.56
CA ALA A 300 -4.07 16.64 8.70
C ALA A 300 -4.25 15.35 9.53
N PHE A 301 -3.59 15.25 10.69
CA PHE A 301 -3.66 14.09 11.58
C PHE A 301 -4.77 14.25 12.64
N ARG A 302 -5.97 14.62 12.18
CA ARG A 302 -7.17 14.68 13.01
C ARG A 302 -7.92 13.35 12.99
N GLU A 303 -8.78 13.15 13.99
CA GLU A 303 -9.67 11.99 14.09
C GLU A 303 -10.49 11.80 12.80
N GLY A 304 -10.60 10.55 12.33
CA GLY A 304 -11.40 10.18 11.16
C GLY A 304 -10.76 10.45 9.79
N ASN A 305 -9.56 11.07 9.75
CA ASN A 305 -8.70 11.01 8.57
C ASN A 305 -7.95 9.66 8.55
N VAL A 306 -7.47 9.25 7.37
CA VAL A 306 -6.90 7.91 7.16
C VAL A 306 -5.47 8.01 6.67
N LEU A 307 -4.54 7.33 7.36
CA LEU A 307 -3.16 7.12 6.90
C LEU A 307 -3.13 5.92 5.94
N ILE A 308 -2.46 6.09 4.80
CA ILE A 308 -2.25 5.04 3.80
C ILE A 308 -0.80 4.99 3.33
N SER A 309 -0.39 3.81 2.87
CA SER A 309 0.87 3.60 2.15
C SER A 309 0.60 3.33 0.67
N ILE A 310 1.36 4.00 -0.21
CA ILE A 310 1.29 3.87 -1.68
C ILE A 310 2.65 3.35 -2.17
N LEU A 311 2.72 2.02 -2.36
CA LEU A 311 3.98 1.31 -2.62
C LEU A 311 4.64 1.70 -3.95
N ARG A 312 3.86 2.06 -4.98
CA ARG A 312 4.40 2.34 -6.33
C ARG A 312 5.07 3.72 -6.44
N LEU A 313 4.85 4.60 -5.46
CA LEU A 313 5.30 6.00 -5.44
C LEU A 313 6.24 6.30 -4.27
N ASP A 314 6.74 5.27 -3.56
CA ASP A 314 7.60 5.39 -2.37
C ASP A 314 7.05 6.38 -1.30
N THR A 315 5.72 6.46 -1.16
CA THR A 315 5.01 7.56 -0.48
C THR A 315 3.96 7.04 0.52
N ILE A 316 3.87 7.69 1.68
CA ILE A 316 2.75 7.56 2.62
C ILE A 316 1.93 8.86 2.63
N CYS A 317 0.61 8.75 2.79
CA CYS A 317 -0.34 9.87 2.67
C CYS A 317 -1.35 9.83 3.81
N VAL A 318 -1.84 11.00 4.24
CA VAL A 318 -3.06 11.13 5.04
C VAL A 318 -4.17 11.71 4.17
N VAL A 319 -5.28 10.98 4.08
CA VAL A 319 -6.46 11.30 3.29
C VAL A 319 -7.55 11.91 4.18
N ASP A 320 -8.06 13.07 3.77
CA ASP A 320 -9.30 13.64 4.31
C ASP A 320 -10.47 13.08 3.50
N LEU A 321 -11.13 12.06 4.05
CA LEU A 321 -12.29 11.43 3.40
C LEU A 321 -13.47 12.41 3.26
N GLY A 322 -13.57 13.44 4.11
CA GLY A 322 -14.59 14.48 3.96
C GLY A 322 -14.36 15.37 2.74
N ALA A 323 -13.09 15.67 2.44
CA ALA A 323 -12.69 16.48 1.29
C ALA A 323 -12.46 15.69 -0.01
N GLU A 324 -12.33 14.36 0.05
CA GLU A 324 -11.82 13.50 -1.04
C GLU A 324 -10.47 14.01 -1.58
N ALA A 325 -9.54 14.30 -0.67
CA ALA A 325 -8.22 14.84 -0.98
C ALA A 325 -7.13 14.34 -0.01
N VAL A 326 -5.91 14.16 -0.51
CA VAL A 326 -4.71 14.01 0.33
C VAL A 326 -4.38 15.34 1.00
N VAL A 327 -4.27 15.35 2.33
CA VAL A 327 -4.04 16.57 3.15
C VAL A 327 -2.64 16.62 3.77
N TRP A 328 -1.91 15.51 3.78
CA TRP A 328 -0.47 15.44 4.06
C TRP A 328 0.12 14.24 3.30
N ALA A 329 1.38 14.35 2.87
CA ALA A 329 2.10 13.22 2.28
C ALA A 329 3.61 13.36 2.51
N MET A 330 4.31 12.23 2.56
CA MET A 330 5.76 12.13 2.72
C MET A 330 6.31 10.91 1.96
N GLY A 331 7.54 11.00 1.49
CA GLY A 331 8.24 9.90 0.80
C GLY A 331 9.74 10.18 0.69
N GLY A 332 10.49 9.19 0.23
CA GLY A 332 11.92 9.34 -0.12
C GLY A 332 12.94 9.05 0.99
N LEU A 333 12.51 8.67 2.20
CA LEU A 333 13.38 8.06 3.22
C LEU A 333 13.47 6.53 3.07
N TRP A 334 12.49 5.92 2.40
CA TRP A 334 12.25 4.47 2.26
C TRP A 334 11.88 4.12 0.81
N ARG A 335 11.73 2.82 0.48
CA ARG A 335 11.26 2.35 -0.83
C ARG A 335 10.35 1.12 -0.77
N MET A 336 9.29 1.16 -1.59
CA MET A 336 8.26 0.13 -1.70
C MET A 336 7.68 -0.31 -0.34
N GLN A 337 7.55 0.67 0.57
CA GLN A 337 7.30 0.51 1.99
C GLN A 337 5.96 -0.17 2.33
N HIS A 338 5.89 -0.75 3.54
CA HIS A 338 4.69 -1.32 4.14
C HIS A 338 4.47 -0.75 5.56
N GLN A 339 3.22 -0.79 6.02
CA GLN A 339 2.79 -0.58 7.40
C GLN A 339 3.38 0.65 8.12
N PRO A 340 3.15 1.87 7.62
CA PRO A 340 3.26 3.08 8.43
C PRO A 340 2.21 3.08 9.54
N THR A 341 2.64 2.91 10.79
CA THR A 341 1.79 2.98 11.99
C THR A 341 2.13 4.19 12.84
N VAL A 342 1.12 4.98 13.26
CA VAL A 342 1.34 6.09 14.19
C VAL A 342 1.40 5.56 15.62
N LEU A 343 2.54 5.76 16.29
CA LEU A 343 2.76 5.31 17.67
C LEU A 343 2.21 6.32 18.70
N GLU A 344 1.95 5.87 19.94
CA GLU A 344 1.47 6.72 21.05
C GLU A 344 2.32 7.98 21.31
N ASN A 345 3.61 7.93 20.97
CA ASN A 345 4.55 9.05 21.13
C ASN A 345 4.44 10.11 19.99
N GLY A 346 3.62 9.86 18.97
CA GLY A 346 3.44 10.72 17.79
C GLY A 346 4.49 10.54 16.69
N ASN A 347 5.37 9.53 16.79
CA ASN A 347 6.23 9.09 15.69
C ASN A 347 5.48 8.13 14.76
N ILE A 348 6.03 7.89 13.57
CA ILE A 348 5.59 6.81 12.68
C ILE A 348 6.64 5.69 12.70
N LEU A 349 6.20 4.46 12.95
CA LEU A 349 6.94 3.23 12.66
C LEU A 349 6.63 2.81 11.22
N LEU A 350 7.63 2.40 10.43
CA LEU A 350 7.46 2.04 9.01
C LEU A 350 8.43 0.93 8.59
N PHE A 351 7.97 0.03 7.73
CA PHE A 351 8.76 -1.04 7.12
C PHE A 351 9.24 -0.62 5.72
N ASP A 352 10.55 -0.44 5.54
CA ASP A 352 11.22 -0.20 4.26
C ASP A 352 11.77 -1.51 3.68
N ASN A 353 11.26 -1.92 2.51
CA ASN A 353 11.69 -3.15 1.87
C ASN A 353 13.09 -3.06 1.23
N TYR A 354 13.54 -1.86 0.87
CA TYR A 354 14.70 -1.65 -0.03
C TYR A 354 15.64 -0.51 0.40
N HIS A 355 15.87 -0.37 1.71
CA HIS A 355 16.88 0.51 2.31
C HIS A 355 18.24 0.40 1.59
N ALA A 356 18.72 -0.82 1.36
CA ALA A 356 19.96 -1.08 0.62
C ALA A 356 19.87 -2.39 -0.21
N PRO A 357 20.81 -2.64 -1.15
CA PRO A 357 20.76 -3.82 -2.01
C PRO A 357 20.81 -5.14 -1.22
N GLY A 358 19.67 -5.81 -1.09
CA GLY A 358 19.53 -7.04 -0.32
C GLY A 358 19.37 -6.83 1.19
N GLN A 359 18.89 -5.66 1.62
CA GLN A 359 18.65 -5.29 3.02
C GLN A 359 17.37 -4.46 3.15
N SER A 360 16.54 -4.82 4.12
CA SER A 360 15.35 -4.06 4.53
C SER A 360 15.63 -3.28 5.82
N GLU A 361 14.80 -2.29 6.13
CA GLU A 361 14.84 -1.53 7.38
C GLU A 361 13.45 -1.46 8.01
N VAL A 362 13.35 -1.49 9.34
CA VAL A 362 12.19 -0.94 10.07
C VAL A 362 12.67 0.32 10.75
N LEU A 363 12.04 1.47 10.50
CA LEU A 363 12.43 2.76 11.08
C LEU A 363 11.28 3.40 11.87
N GLU A 364 11.64 4.13 12.93
CA GLU A 364 10.76 5.02 13.68
C GLU A 364 11.25 6.46 13.49
N PHE A 365 10.37 7.35 13.05
CA PHE A 365 10.72 8.75 12.74
C PHE A 365 9.63 9.73 13.14
N ASP A 366 10.00 10.98 13.44
CA ASP A 366 9.03 12.06 13.66
C ASP A 366 8.49 12.59 12.31
N PRO A 367 7.17 12.54 12.05
CA PRO A 367 6.60 12.88 10.74
C PRO A 367 6.57 14.39 10.42
N PHE A 368 7.14 15.24 11.26
CA PHE A 368 7.19 16.70 11.07
C PHE A 368 8.62 17.26 11.02
N SER A 369 9.56 16.71 11.81
CA SER A 369 10.98 17.05 11.74
C SER A 369 11.77 16.17 10.77
N GLN A 370 11.26 14.99 10.41
CA GLN A 370 11.94 13.94 9.63
C GLN A 370 13.18 13.37 10.35
N GLU A 371 13.26 13.51 11.67
CA GLU A 371 14.31 12.91 12.49
C GLU A 371 14.03 11.42 12.69
N VAL A 372 14.98 10.56 12.27
CA VAL A 372 14.93 9.11 12.53
C VAL A 372 15.37 8.85 13.96
N ILE A 373 14.44 8.36 14.77
CA ILE A 373 14.58 8.15 16.22
C ILE A 373 15.17 6.77 16.52
N TRP A 374 14.77 5.76 15.75
CA TRP A 374 15.26 4.38 15.86
C TRP A 374 15.19 3.70 14.49
N SER A 375 16.02 2.68 14.26
CA SER A 375 15.84 1.77 13.12
C SER A 375 16.47 0.40 13.33
N TYR A 376 16.08 -0.60 12.55
CA TYR A 376 16.65 -1.95 12.54
C TYR A 376 16.84 -2.46 11.11
N THR A 377 18.06 -2.88 10.79
CA THR A 377 18.48 -3.33 9.46
C THR A 377 19.10 -4.74 9.45
N GLY A 378 18.95 -5.49 10.55
CA GLY A 378 19.67 -6.75 10.77
C GLY A 378 21.17 -6.57 11.02
N THR A 379 21.91 -7.67 10.97
CA THR A 379 23.37 -7.71 11.09
C THR A 379 24.00 -8.59 10.00
N ALA A 380 25.33 -8.70 9.97
CA ALA A 380 26.01 -9.63 9.06
C ALA A 380 25.88 -11.11 9.47
N GLN A 381 25.43 -11.37 10.71
CA GLN A 381 25.17 -12.69 11.28
C GLN A 381 23.69 -13.04 11.18
N GLU A 382 22.83 -12.04 11.38
CA GLU A 382 21.37 -12.11 11.37
C GLU A 382 20.85 -11.15 10.28
N PRO A 383 21.01 -11.48 8.98
CA PRO A 383 20.55 -10.62 7.91
C PRO A 383 19.04 -10.41 7.98
N PHE A 384 18.60 -9.25 7.46
CA PHE A 384 17.19 -8.87 7.38
C PHE A 384 16.87 -8.31 6.00
N HIS A 385 16.10 -9.05 5.21
CA HIS A 385 15.58 -8.63 3.91
C HIS A 385 14.36 -9.42 3.44
N THR A 386 13.24 -8.72 3.22
CA THR A 386 12.10 -9.20 2.43
C THR A 386 11.80 -8.22 1.30
N ALA A 387 11.66 -8.74 0.08
CA ALA A 387 11.44 -7.95 -1.13
C ALA A 387 9.95 -7.61 -1.37
N LEU A 388 9.05 -8.36 -0.73
CA LEU A 388 7.60 -8.20 -0.79
C LEU A 388 7.01 -8.38 0.61
N CYS A 389 5.86 -7.74 0.88
CA CYS A 389 5.22 -7.72 2.20
C CYS A 389 6.20 -7.24 3.29
N GLY A 390 6.04 -7.71 4.52
CA GLY A 390 6.66 -7.13 5.71
C GLY A 390 5.61 -6.54 6.63
N SER A 391 5.76 -6.78 7.94
CA SER A 391 4.98 -6.13 8.99
C SER A 391 5.91 -5.70 10.12
N SER A 392 5.53 -4.65 10.85
CA SER A 392 6.26 -4.18 12.03
C SER A 392 5.31 -3.61 13.08
N GLU A 393 5.39 -4.11 14.31
CA GLU A 393 4.51 -3.77 15.43
C GLU A 393 5.35 -3.33 16.63
N ARG A 394 5.12 -2.12 17.17
CA ARG A 394 5.74 -1.66 18.43
C ARG A 394 4.94 -2.23 19.60
N LEU A 395 5.55 -3.11 20.37
CA LEU A 395 4.89 -3.83 21.46
C LEU A 395 4.85 -3.00 22.76
N PRO A 396 3.89 -3.26 23.68
CA PRO A 396 3.74 -2.49 24.93
C PRO A 396 4.97 -2.43 25.86
N ASN A 397 5.92 -3.36 25.75
CA ASN A 397 7.18 -3.32 26.50
C ASN A 397 8.30 -2.49 25.81
N GLY A 398 8.02 -1.90 24.64
CA GLY A 398 8.97 -1.14 23.82
C GLY A 398 9.70 -1.94 22.74
N ASN A 399 9.58 -3.27 22.71
CA ASN A 399 10.18 -4.09 21.64
C ASN A 399 9.48 -3.86 20.29
N THR A 400 10.08 -4.33 19.19
CA THR A 400 9.43 -4.39 17.87
C THR A 400 9.26 -5.84 17.44
N LEU A 401 8.03 -6.30 17.16
CA LEU A 401 7.80 -7.53 16.39
C LEU A 401 7.89 -7.21 14.89
N ILE A 402 8.57 -8.06 14.13
CA ILE A 402 8.85 -7.85 12.70
C ILE A 402 8.60 -9.14 11.93
N SER A 403 7.84 -9.08 10.83
CA SER A 403 7.67 -10.22 9.90
C SER A 403 8.55 -10.05 8.65
N GLU A 404 9.47 -10.98 8.41
CA GLU A 404 10.32 -11.07 7.22
C GLU A 404 9.67 -12.01 6.19
N SER A 405 8.61 -11.53 5.54
CA SER A 405 7.63 -12.37 4.84
C SER A 405 8.19 -13.38 3.85
N ASN A 406 9.15 -13.01 2.99
CA ASN A 406 9.69 -13.93 1.98
C ASN A 406 10.53 -15.07 2.57
N ASN A 407 11.19 -14.84 3.72
CA ASN A 407 11.98 -15.88 4.41
C ASN A 407 11.11 -16.71 5.37
N GLY A 408 9.80 -16.42 5.46
CA GLY A 408 8.88 -17.13 6.34
C GLY A 408 9.16 -16.95 7.83
N ARG A 409 9.84 -15.87 8.22
CA ARG A 409 10.38 -15.66 9.57
C ARG A 409 9.70 -14.48 10.24
N ALA A 410 9.37 -14.58 11.52
CA ALA A 410 9.02 -13.44 12.37
C ALA A 410 9.93 -13.41 13.60
N PHE A 411 10.29 -12.22 14.06
CA PHE A 411 11.20 -12.06 15.19
C PHE A 411 10.92 -10.77 15.95
N GLU A 412 11.21 -10.78 17.24
CA GLU A 412 11.00 -9.66 18.16
C GLU A 412 12.35 -9.11 18.63
N VAL A 413 12.57 -7.81 18.44
CA VAL A 413 13.80 -7.12 18.81
C VAL A 413 13.59 -6.15 19.97
N THR A 414 14.56 -6.10 20.88
CA THR A 414 14.62 -5.05 21.90
C THR A 414 14.90 -3.67 21.28
N PRO A 415 14.66 -2.56 21.98
CA PRO A 415 15.19 -1.25 21.59
C PRO A 415 16.72 -1.24 21.35
N GLY A 416 17.45 -2.12 22.04
CA GLY A 416 18.88 -2.38 21.86
C GLY A 416 19.25 -3.19 20.61
N LYS A 417 18.26 -3.58 19.79
CA LYS A 417 18.39 -4.34 18.53
C LYS A 417 18.83 -5.81 18.68
N GLU A 418 18.66 -6.38 19.88
CA GLU A 418 18.88 -7.81 20.16
C GLU A 418 17.60 -8.60 19.86
N ILE A 419 17.70 -9.69 19.09
CA ILE A 419 16.58 -10.62 18.85
C ILE A 419 16.35 -11.45 20.12
N ILE A 420 15.15 -11.34 20.70
CA ILE A 420 14.79 -12.03 21.96
C ILE A 420 13.64 -13.03 21.80
N TRP A 421 12.98 -13.06 20.64
CA TRP A 421 12.08 -14.13 20.20
C TRP A 421 12.17 -14.27 18.67
N GLU A 422 12.12 -15.50 18.15
CA GLU A 422 12.20 -15.80 16.72
C GLU A 422 11.39 -17.05 16.39
N PHE A 423 10.65 -16.99 15.28
CA PHE A 423 9.78 -18.02 14.75
C PHE A 423 9.98 -18.17 13.24
N TYR A 424 10.16 -19.42 12.78
CA TYR A 424 10.11 -19.78 11.37
C TYR A 424 8.81 -20.54 11.06
N ASN A 425 8.15 -20.13 9.97
CA ASN A 425 6.93 -20.75 9.49
C ASN A 425 7.17 -22.25 9.20
N PRO A 426 6.47 -23.18 9.89
CA PRO A 426 6.62 -24.62 9.65
C PRO A 426 6.02 -25.03 8.29
N HIS A 427 5.15 -24.21 7.70
CA HIS A 427 4.48 -24.54 6.45
C HIS A 427 5.35 -24.30 5.21
N ARG A 428 5.00 -24.98 4.13
CA ARG A 428 5.70 -24.98 2.84
C ARG A 428 4.73 -24.62 1.72
N ALA A 429 5.28 -24.25 0.57
CA ALA A 429 4.54 -23.83 -0.60
C ALA A 429 5.27 -24.25 -1.89
N GLY A 430 4.58 -24.15 -3.03
CA GLY A 430 5.02 -24.72 -4.30
C GLY A 430 4.38 -26.08 -4.56
N ALA A 431 4.67 -26.68 -5.72
CA ALA A 431 4.03 -27.93 -6.15
C ALA A 431 4.60 -29.18 -5.45
N ASP A 432 5.88 -29.11 -5.08
CA ASP A 432 6.67 -30.18 -4.44
C ASP A 432 7.06 -29.81 -3.00
N ASN A 433 6.44 -28.78 -2.41
CA ASN A 433 6.80 -28.15 -1.12
C ASN A 433 8.22 -27.56 -1.09
N GLU A 434 8.70 -27.09 -2.25
CA GLU A 434 10.06 -26.62 -2.49
C GLU A 434 10.39 -25.25 -1.86
N PHE A 435 9.37 -24.46 -1.52
CA PHE A 435 9.51 -23.14 -0.91
C PHE A 435 9.04 -23.12 0.55
N ILE A 436 9.61 -22.24 1.37
CA ILE A 436 8.95 -21.81 2.62
C ILE A 436 7.71 -20.98 2.26
N ALA A 437 6.61 -21.19 2.99
CA ALA A 437 5.39 -20.41 2.76
C ALA A 437 5.58 -18.96 3.25
N THR A 438 5.19 -18.00 2.40
CA THR A 438 5.25 -16.56 2.67
C THR A 438 4.52 -16.25 3.97
N LEU A 439 5.21 -15.67 4.95
CA LEU A 439 4.61 -15.26 6.21
C LEU A 439 4.03 -13.86 6.03
N PHE A 440 2.73 -13.74 5.79
CA PHE A 440 2.12 -12.44 5.48
C PHE A 440 2.13 -11.52 6.68
N GLU A 441 1.78 -12.04 7.86
CA GLU A 441 1.79 -11.29 9.11
C GLU A 441 1.86 -12.23 10.33
N VAL A 442 2.50 -11.73 11.38
CA VAL A 442 2.32 -12.19 12.77
C VAL A 442 1.95 -10.98 13.61
N ILE A 443 0.88 -11.08 14.39
CA ILE A 443 0.39 -10.04 15.31
C ILE A 443 0.52 -10.56 16.75
N ARG A 444 1.04 -9.75 17.69
CA ARG A 444 1.10 -10.10 19.11
C ARG A 444 -0.18 -9.66 19.82
N LEU A 445 -1.03 -10.61 20.19
CA LEU A 445 -2.15 -10.33 21.10
C LEU A 445 -1.60 -10.06 22.50
N GLY A 446 -1.83 -8.85 23.01
CA GLY A 446 -1.45 -8.45 24.36
C GLY A 446 -2.30 -9.12 25.45
N PRO A 447 -1.87 -9.03 26.73
CA PRO A 447 -2.53 -9.69 27.87
C PRO A 447 -3.94 -9.16 28.18
N GLU A 448 -4.32 -8.00 27.62
CA GLU A 448 -5.66 -7.41 27.68
C GLU A 448 -6.65 -7.97 26.65
N PHE A 449 -6.18 -8.63 25.58
CA PHE A 449 -7.06 -9.15 24.52
C PHE A 449 -7.93 -10.29 25.04
N SER A 450 -9.26 -10.20 24.83
CA SER A 450 -10.16 -11.24 25.35
C SER A 450 -10.01 -12.58 24.63
N LEU A 451 -9.79 -13.62 25.43
CA LEU A 451 -9.70 -15.03 25.02
C LEU A 451 -10.82 -15.86 25.68
N ASP A 452 -11.93 -15.24 26.09
CA ASP A 452 -13.03 -15.94 26.76
C ASP A 452 -13.67 -17.03 25.87
N TRP A 453 -13.71 -16.79 24.56
CA TRP A 453 -14.20 -17.68 23.50
C TRP A 453 -13.32 -18.90 23.21
N LEU A 454 -12.06 -18.88 23.63
CA LEU A 454 -11.11 -19.99 23.46
C LEU A 454 -11.44 -21.10 24.50
N ASP A 455 -11.21 -22.37 24.18
CA ASP A 455 -11.47 -23.46 25.13
C ASP A 455 -10.45 -23.47 26.29
N GLU A 456 -10.91 -23.72 27.52
CA GLU A 456 -10.09 -23.72 28.75
C GLU A 456 -8.73 -24.47 28.70
N PRO A 457 -8.59 -25.68 28.10
CA PRO A 457 -7.29 -26.36 27.99
C PRO A 457 -6.22 -25.53 27.26
N ASN A 458 -6.61 -24.53 26.47
CA ASN A 458 -5.69 -23.77 25.63
C ASN A 458 -5.30 -22.40 26.24
N LYS A 459 -5.73 -22.09 27.48
CA LYS A 459 -5.53 -20.76 28.12
C LYS A 459 -4.35 -20.64 29.10
N ASN A 460 -3.66 -21.73 29.46
CA ASN A 460 -2.95 -21.82 30.76
C ASN A 460 -1.43 -22.19 30.74
N GLU A 461 -0.69 -22.06 29.62
CA GLU A 461 0.69 -22.63 29.51
C GLU A 461 1.81 -21.79 28.83
#